data_AF-A0A932Q018-F1
#
_entry.id   AF-A0A932Q018-F1
#
_cell.length_a   1.000
_cell.length_b   1.000
_cell.length_c   1.000
_cell.angle_alpha   90.00
_cell.angle_beta   90.00
_cell.angle_gamma   90.00
#
_symmetry.space_group_name_H-M   'P 1'
#
loop_
_entity.id
_entity.type
_entity.pdbx_description
1 polymer ?
#
loop_
_entity_poly.entity_id
_entity_poly.type
_entity_poly.pdbx_seq_one_letter_code
_entity_poly.pdbx_strand_id
1 'polypeptide(L)'
;MDIQSLSSTRARPLTRPSCVGMRALDIAQTEHARATALYFTENAHSDEHAAPYDQWLVVTRGNGWVSVGNTRTRVTANDVVTLPQKIFHQFWTENETLDALAFALQITRGPELVRVPHRVALAGNAAQRFVTIAQDAIKARGKFFVALSGGSTPRDLYDVLATAESSHAFDWSRAHLFWGDERAVPPDHQESNYRLARDTLITRVPIPLENVHRILGENKPDAAARAYEKTLRDVFGSSALPRFDLILLGLGENGHTASWFPNSRVLREKSRWVAADFVKELDAYRLTLTPLVINAAENILFLVAGVGKAPAVRATLRGDARPSDFPAQLIQPPNGNVVWLLEKDAASLLEDWTSHANR
;
A
#
# COMPACT_ATOMS: atom_id res chain seq x y z
N MET A 1 -9.08 25.15 -14.53
CA MET A 1 -8.84 24.61 -15.88
C MET A 1 -9.96 25.12 -16.75
N ASP A 2 -9.65 25.87 -17.80
CA ASP A 2 -10.64 26.39 -18.73
C ASP A 2 -11.16 25.23 -19.60
N ILE A 3 -12.41 24.82 -19.36
CA ILE A 3 -13.01 23.56 -19.84
C ILE A 3 -13.14 23.53 -21.39
N GLN A 4 -13.01 24.67 -22.06
CA GLN A 4 -13.26 24.81 -23.50
C GLN A 4 -12.13 24.32 -24.42
N SER A 5 -10.98 23.89 -23.90
CA SER A 5 -9.80 23.55 -24.74
C SER A 5 -9.45 22.06 -24.83
N LEU A 6 -10.26 21.15 -24.29
CA LEU A 6 -9.94 19.71 -24.32
C LEU A 6 -10.30 19.11 -25.70
N SER A 7 -9.27 18.84 -26.50
CA SER A 7 -9.39 18.28 -27.85
C SER A 7 -9.87 16.82 -27.84
N SER A 8 -10.75 16.51 -28.80
CA SER A 8 -11.60 15.31 -28.87
C SER A 8 -10.90 14.01 -29.35
N THR A 9 -9.57 13.95 -29.42
CA THR A 9 -8.86 12.92 -30.19
C THR A 9 -8.48 11.63 -29.44
N ARG A 10 -8.85 11.46 -28.15
CA ARG A 10 -8.54 10.25 -27.37
C ARG A 10 -9.72 9.61 -26.64
N ALA A 11 -10.93 9.98 -27.03
CA ALA A 11 -12.10 9.68 -26.23
C ALA A 11 -12.75 8.34 -26.66
N ARG A 12 -12.89 7.37 -25.73
CA ARG A 12 -13.56 6.09 -25.97
C ARG A 12 -15.00 6.14 -25.46
N PRO A 13 -16.01 5.78 -26.28
CA PRO A 13 -17.37 5.61 -25.79
C PRO A 13 -17.43 4.49 -24.75
N LEU A 14 -17.98 4.79 -23.58
CA LEU A 14 -18.31 3.79 -22.57
C LEU A 14 -19.79 3.48 -22.65
N THR A 15 -20.13 2.30 -23.15
CA THR A 15 -21.49 1.75 -23.06
C THR A 15 -21.48 0.63 -22.02
N ARG A 16 -22.22 0.82 -20.92
CA ARG A 16 -22.55 -0.30 -20.03
C ARG A 16 -23.82 -0.97 -20.57
N PRO A 17 -23.86 -2.31 -20.72
CA PRO A 17 -24.98 -3.02 -21.34
C PRO A 17 -26.36 -2.73 -20.72
N SER A 18 -26.37 -2.26 -19.48
CA SER A 18 -27.54 -2.06 -18.64
C SER A 18 -27.94 -0.60 -18.43
N CYS A 19 -27.18 0.36 -18.98
CA CYS A 19 -27.61 1.76 -19.00
C CYS A 19 -28.43 2.04 -20.26
N VAL A 20 -29.59 2.67 -20.11
CA VAL A 20 -30.46 3.07 -21.23
C VAL A 20 -30.33 4.56 -21.48
N GLY A 21 -30.17 4.98 -22.74
CA GLY A 21 -30.14 6.39 -23.10
C GLY A 21 -28.91 7.18 -22.61
N MET A 22 -27.87 6.48 -22.13
CA MET A 22 -26.65 7.10 -21.60
C MET A 22 -25.45 6.90 -22.51
N ARG A 23 -24.63 7.94 -22.65
CA ARG A 23 -23.31 7.88 -23.27
C ARG A 23 -22.28 8.48 -22.33
N ALA A 24 -21.14 7.83 -22.18
CA ALA A 24 -20.04 8.33 -21.39
C ALA A 24 -18.78 8.47 -22.25
N LEU A 25 -18.00 9.52 -21.98
CA LEU A 25 -16.80 9.90 -22.72
C LEU A 25 -15.68 10.25 -21.73
N ASP A 26 -14.60 9.48 -21.70
CA ASP A 26 -13.43 9.84 -20.90
C ASP A 26 -12.73 11.07 -21.49
N ILE A 27 -12.64 12.13 -20.70
CA ILE A 27 -12.04 13.41 -21.08
C ILE A 27 -10.57 13.45 -20.66
N ALA A 28 -10.29 13.01 -19.44
CA ALA A 28 -8.94 12.97 -18.89
C ALA A 28 -8.81 11.81 -17.90
N GLN A 29 -7.64 11.19 -17.90
CA GLN A 29 -7.27 10.17 -16.92
C GLN A 29 -5.79 10.33 -16.56
N THR A 30 -5.52 10.43 -15.28
CA THR A 30 -4.19 10.34 -14.67
C THR A 30 -4.18 9.17 -13.67
N GLU A 31 -3.06 8.95 -12.99
CA GLU A 31 -2.97 8.00 -11.87
C GLU A 31 -3.89 8.38 -10.69
N HIS A 32 -4.19 9.67 -10.53
CA HIS A 32 -4.87 10.22 -9.35
C HIS A 32 -6.24 10.85 -9.66
N ALA A 33 -6.62 10.94 -10.94
CA ALA A 33 -7.84 11.61 -11.32
C ALA A 33 -8.42 11.01 -12.60
N ARG A 34 -9.74 10.96 -12.66
CA ARG A 34 -10.50 10.66 -13.87
C ARG A 34 -11.61 11.69 -14.02
N ALA A 35 -11.75 12.21 -15.23
CA ALA A 35 -12.86 13.06 -15.64
C ALA A 35 -13.59 12.41 -16.82
N THR A 36 -14.89 12.21 -16.67
CA THR A 36 -15.75 11.58 -17.66
C THR A 36 -16.95 12.48 -17.94
N ALA A 37 -17.18 12.84 -19.21
CA ALA A 37 -18.43 13.47 -19.63
C ALA A 37 -19.53 12.42 -19.76
N LEU A 38 -20.70 12.73 -19.22
CA LEU A 38 -21.90 11.91 -19.25
C LEU A 38 -22.98 12.67 -20.00
N TYR A 39 -23.62 12.00 -20.95
CA TYR A 39 -24.71 12.53 -21.75
C TYR A 39 -25.91 11.60 -21.61
N PHE A 40 -27.05 12.17 -21.24
CA PHE A 40 -28.29 11.46 -20.98
C PHE A 40 -29.36 11.97 -21.95
N THR A 41 -29.94 11.06 -22.72
CA THR A 41 -31.13 11.35 -23.52
C THR A 41 -32.37 11.46 -22.64
N GLU A 42 -33.51 11.76 -23.23
CA GLU A 42 -34.80 11.67 -22.54
C GLU A 42 -35.05 10.23 -22.07
N ASN A 43 -35.58 10.10 -20.86
CA ASN A 43 -35.91 8.84 -20.20
C ASN A 43 -34.71 7.88 -20.05
N ALA A 44 -33.50 8.46 -19.98
CA ALA A 44 -32.28 7.72 -19.73
C ALA A 44 -32.22 7.28 -18.26
N HIS A 45 -31.60 6.14 -18.00
CA HIS A 45 -31.32 5.67 -16.65
C HIS A 45 -30.06 4.81 -16.60
N SER A 46 -29.34 4.93 -15.48
CA SER A 46 -28.24 4.04 -15.14
C SER A 46 -28.73 2.86 -14.31
N ASP A 47 -27.92 1.82 -14.21
CA ASP A 47 -28.02 0.89 -13.09
C ASP A 47 -27.64 1.58 -11.78
N GLU A 48 -28.17 1.03 -10.69
CA GLU A 48 -27.66 1.29 -9.36
C GLU A 48 -26.27 0.66 -9.20
N HIS A 49 -25.28 1.47 -8.82
CA HIS A 49 -23.91 1.01 -8.62
C HIS A 49 -23.20 1.84 -7.57
N ALA A 50 -22.11 1.32 -7.02
CA ALA A 50 -21.25 2.06 -6.10
C ALA A 50 -19.95 2.48 -6.79
N ALA A 51 -19.48 3.69 -6.48
CA ALA A 51 -18.19 4.15 -6.95
C ALA A 51 -17.05 3.55 -6.11
N PRO A 52 -15.91 3.17 -6.74
CA PRO A 52 -14.73 2.67 -6.03
C PRO A 52 -13.99 3.76 -5.25
N TYR A 53 -14.25 5.05 -5.54
CA TYR A 53 -13.72 6.24 -4.86
C TYR A 53 -14.83 7.28 -4.71
N ASP A 54 -14.63 8.29 -3.86
CA ASP A 54 -15.51 9.46 -3.85
C ASP A 54 -15.51 10.14 -5.23
N GLN A 55 -16.70 10.49 -5.72
CA GLN A 55 -16.88 11.20 -6.98
C GLN A 55 -17.74 12.44 -6.78
N TRP A 56 -17.62 13.37 -7.72
CA TRP A 56 -18.51 14.51 -7.85
C TRP A 56 -19.14 14.49 -9.23
N LEU A 57 -20.46 14.58 -9.25
CA LEU A 57 -21.23 14.84 -10.46
C LEU A 57 -21.48 16.35 -10.53
N VAL A 58 -20.99 16.99 -11.57
CA VAL A 58 -21.28 18.39 -11.87
C VAL A 58 -22.23 18.43 -13.05
N VAL A 59 -23.47 18.85 -12.85
CA VAL A 59 -24.43 18.97 -13.95
C VAL A 59 -24.07 20.21 -14.76
N THR A 60 -23.70 20.01 -16.02
CA THR A 60 -23.32 21.10 -16.91
C THR A 60 -24.51 21.65 -17.69
N ARG A 61 -25.52 20.83 -17.96
CA ARG A 61 -26.72 21.24 -18.71
C ARG A 61 -27.91 20.35 -18.38
N GLY A 62 -29.11 20.92 -18.45
CA GLY A 62 -30.36 20.17 -18.36
C GLY A 62 -30.69 19.75 -16.93
N ASN A 63 -31.60 18.79 -16.83
CA ASN A 63 -32.24 18.41 -15.58
C ASN A 63 -32.38 16.88 -15.50
N GLY A 64 -32.37 16.37 -14.28
CA GLY A 64 -32.54 14.96 -14.04
C GLY A 64 -32.61 14.67 -12.56
N TRP A 65 -32.31 13.43 -12.22
CA TRP A 65 -32.39 12.93 -10.87
C TRP A 65 -31.18 12.06 -10.54
N VAL A 66 -30.76 12.16 -9.29
CA VAL A 66 -29.69 11.33 -8.72
C VAL A 66 -30.19 10.73 -7.43
N SER A 67 -29.95 9.44 -7.23
CA SER A 67 -30.06 8.80 -5.92
C SER A 67 -28.68 8.58 -5.33
N VAL A 68 -28.51 8.81 -4.04
CA VAL A 68 -27.30 8.48 -3.28
C VAL A 68 -27.74 7.81 -1.97
N GLY A 69 -27.50 6.51 -1.86
CA GLY A 69 -28.16 5.68 -0.86
C GLY A 69 -29.67 5.77 -1.01
N ASN A 70 -30.37 6.08 0.09
CA ASN A 70 -31.83 6.18 0.09
C ASN A 70 -32.37 7.57 -0.29
N THR A 71 -31.48 8.53 -0.55
CA THR A 71 -31.87 9.91 -0.83
C THR A 71 -31.98 10.12 -2.32
N ARG A 72 -33.14 10.61 -2.79
CA ARG A 72 -33.36 11.02 -4.18
C ARG A 72 -33.40 12.54 -4.28
N THR A 73 -32.63 13.09 -5.20
CA THR A 73 -32.46 14.54 -5.37
C THR A 73 -32.66 14.89 -6.84
N ARG A 74 -33.49 15.91 -7.11
CA ARG A 74 -33.56 16.51 -8.44
C ARG A 74 -32.32 17.37 -8.64
N VAL A 75 -31.71 17.27 -9.81
CA VAL A 75 -30.53 18.05 -10.19
C VAL A 75 -30.80 18.86 -11.44
N THR A 76 -30.17 20.02 -11.50
CA THR A 76 -30.29 21.03 -12.56
C THR A 76 -28.92 21.58 -12.92
N ALA A 77 -28.82 22.34 -14.01
CA ALA A 77 -27.55 22.93 -14.42
C ALA A 77 -26.86 23.74 -13.30
N ASN A 78 -25.57 23.47 -13.12
CA ASN A 78 -24.68 23.95 -12.06
C ASN A 78 -24.79 23.25 -10.70
N ASP A 79 -25.70 22.29 -10.53
CA ASP A 79 -25.72 21.49 -9.31
C ASP A 79 -24.49 20.56 -9.24
N VAL A 80 -23.99 20.39 -8.02
CA VAL A 80 -22.90 19.47 -7.70
C VAL A 80 -23.40 18.45 -6.70
N VAL A 81 -23.33 17.17 -7.06
CA VAL A 81 -23.70 16.05 -6.20
C VAL A 81 -22.46 15.26 -5.83
N THR A 82 -22.22 15.05 -4.55
CA THR A 82 -21.20 14.13 -4.07
C THR A 82 -21.74 12.70 -4.10
N LEU A 83 -20.94 11.79 -4.65
CA LEU A 83 -21.20 10.36 -4.75
C LEU A 83 -20.15 9.63 -3.90
N PRO A 84 -20.44 9.34 -2.62
CA PRO A 84 -19.45 8.78 -1.72
C PRO A 84 -19.05 7.37 -2.13
N GLN A 85 -17.81 7.01 -1.81
CA GLN A 85 -17.27 5.67 -2.00
C GLN A 85 -18.16 4.62 -1.32
N LYS A 86 -18.38 3.48 -1.98
CA LYS A 86 -19.17 2.34 -1.47
C LYS A 86 -20.66 2.65 -1.20
N ILE A 87 -21.13 3.85 -1.50
CA ILE A 87 -22.56 4.17 -1.46
C ILE A 87 -23.14 3.99 -2.85
N PHE A 88 -24.19 3.17 -2.93
CA PHE A 88 -24.93 2.95 -4.17
C PHE A 88 -25.60 4.24 -4.63
N HIS A 89 -25.58 4.47 -5.93
CA HIS A 89 -26.20 5.62 -6.57
C HIS A 89 -26.70 5.25 -7.97
N GLN A 90 -27.67 6.04 -8.43
CA GLN A 90 -28.30 5.89 -9.73
C GLN A 90 -28.64 7.26 -10.31
N PHE A 91 -28.60 7.38 -11.63
CA PHE A 91 -28.98 8.59 -12.37
C PHE A 91 -30.12 8.29 -13.32
N TRP A 92 -31.07 9.21 -13.47
CA TRP A 92 -32.10 9.12 -14.52
C TRP A 92 -32.64 10.48 -14.94
N THR A 93 -33.29 10.52 -16.09
CA THR A 93 -34.01 11.69 -16.63
C THR A 93 -35.47 11.32 -16.92
N GLU A 94 -36.36 12.32 -16.93
CA GLU A 94 -37.79 12.14 -17.23
C GLU A 94 -38.24 13.23 -18.20
N ASN A 95 -38.44 12.87 -19.48
CA ASN A 95 -38.78 13.83 -20.56
C ASN A 95 -37.82 15.04 -20.68
N GLU A 96 -36.60 14.93 -20.15
CA GLU A 96 -35.55 15.95 -20.16
C GLU A 96 -34.22 15.31 -20.54
N THR A 97 -33.26 16.13 -20.99
CA THR A 97 -31.87 15.69 -21.21
C THR A 97 -30.97 16.21 -20.09
N LEU A 98 -29.85 15.54 -19.85
CA LEU A 98 -28.87 15.93 -18.84
C LEU A 98 -27.46 15.74 -19.43
N ASP A 99 -26.62 16.76 -19.31
CA ASP A 99 -25.18 16.63 -19.53
C ASP A 99 -24.47 16.88 -18.20
N ALA A 100 -23.53 16.03 -17.84
CA ALA A 100 -22.78 16.14 -16.60
C ALA A 100 -21.31 15.78 -16.77
N LEU A 101 -20.48 16.28 -15.87
CA LEU A 101 -19.10 15.86 -15.70
C LEU A 101 -18.98 15.07 -14.40
N ALA A 102 -18.59 13.80 -14.51
CA ALA A 102 -18.22 12.98 -13.37
C ALA A 102 -16.72 13.10 -13.14
N PHE A 103 -16.32 13.59 -11.97
CA PHE A 103 -14.94 13.67 -11.53
C PHE A 103 -14.72 12.68 -10.40
N ALA A 104 -13.77 11.77 -10.60
CA ALA A 104 -13.22 10.96 -9.52
C ALA A 104 -11.81 11.48 -9.26
N LEU A 105 -11.58 12.07 -8.09
CA LEU A 105 -10.21 12.19 -7.58
C LEU A 105 -9.93 10.87 -6.89
N GLN A 106 -9.21 9.99 -7.58
CA GLN A 106 -8.54 8.92 -6.90
C GLN A 106 -7.41 9.58 -6.12
N ILE A 107 -7.69 10.04 -4.90
CA ILE A 107 -6.63 10.34 -3.95
C ILE A 107 -6.02 8.99 -3.56
N THR A 108 -5.34 8.33 -4.50
CA THR A 108 -4.22 7.47 -4.18
C THR A 108 -3.29 8.42 -3.45
N ARG A 109 -3.34 8.36 -2.12
CA ARG A 109 -2.31 8.96 -1.30
C ARG A 109 -1.03 8.29 -1.79
N GLY A 110 -0.27 9.03 -2.60
CA GLY A 110 1.11 8.65 -2.89
C GLY A 110 1.82 8.41 -1.55
N PRO A 111 2.95 7.69 -1.57
CA PRO A 111 3.65 7.38 -0.34
C PRO A 111 3.89 8.64 0.50
N GLU A 112 3.56 8.58 1.79
CA GLU A 112 3.96 9.62 2.74
C GLU A 112 5.48 9.62 2.84
N LEU A 113 6.13 10.73 2.52
CA LEU A 113 7.58 10.87 2.62
C LEU A 113 7.93 11.60 3.90
N VAL A 114 8.51 10.89 4.87
CA VAL A 114 8.92 11.44 6.15
C VAL A 114 10.43 11.46 6.17
N ARG A 115 11.02 12.66 6.26
CA ARG A 115 12.46 12.80 6.34
C ARG A 115 12.89 13.14 7.76
N VAL A 116 13.98 12.53 8.20
CA VAL A 116 14.52 12.70 9.55
C VAL A 116 16.00 13.05 9.49
N PRO A 117 16.51 13.86 10.43
CA PRO A 117 17.84 14.45 10.31
C PRO A 117 18.98 13.42 10.41
N HIS A 118 18.78 12.32 11.14
CA HIS A 118 19.78 11.28 11.36
C HIS A 118 19.13 9.95 11.71
N ARG A 119 19.93 8.88 11.67
CA ARG A 119 19.50 7.49 11.86
C ARG A 119 18.81 7.22 13.21
N VAL A 120 19.24 7.88 14.30
CA VAL A 120 18.56 7.75 15.61
C VAL A 120 17.12 8.29 15.57
N ALA A 121 16.88 9.43 14.90
CA ALA A 121 15.54 9.98 14.74
C ALA A 121 14.65 9.09 13.86
N LEU A 122 15.26 8.37 12.90
CA LEU A 122 14.57 7.33 12.12
C LEU A 122 14.04 6.22 13.01
N ALA A 123 14.88 5.65 13.88
CA ALA A 123 14.45 4.59 14.80
C ALA A 123 13.34 5.06 15.75
N GLY A 124 13.47 6.26 16.33
CA GLY A 124 12.44 6.83 17.21
C GLY A 124 11.10 7.08 16.51
N ASN A 125 11.10 7.67 15.31
CA ASN A 125 9.86 7.90 14.55
C ASN A 125 9.21 6.58 14.10
N ALA A 126 10.02 5.61 13.70
CA ALA A 126 9.53 4.27 13.37
C ALA A 126 8.90 3.57 14.58
N ALA A 127 9.50 3.69 15.77
CA ALA A 127 8.96 3.11 17.00
C ALA A 127 7.62 3.74 17.38
N GLN A 128 7.51 5.07 17.30
CA GLN A 128 6.24 5.78 17.54
C GLN A 128 5.13 5.25 16.61
N ARG A 129 5.41 5.15 15.31
CA ARG A 129 4.44 4.64 14.33
C ARG A 129 4.07 3.19 14.58
N PHE A 130 5.05 2.34 14.90
CA PHE A 130 4.82 0.95 15.24
C PHE A 130 3.86 0.83 16.43
N VAL A 131 4.13 1.57 17.52
CA VAL A 131 3.30 1.57 18.73
C VAL A 131 1.89 2.06 18.43
N THR A 132 1.73 3.16 17.68
CA THR A 132 0.41 3.69 17.32
C THR A 132 -0.40 2.68 16.50
N ILE A 133 0.21 2.08 15.46
CA ILE A 133 -0.48 1.08 14.64
C ILE A 133 -0.83 -0.16 15.47
N ALA A 134 0.05 -0.58 16.39
CA ALA A 134 -0.23 -1.70 17.29
C ALA A 134 -1.44 -1.40 18.20
N GLN A 135 -1.47 -0.22 18.83
CA GLN A 135 -2.58 0.21 19.68
C GLN A 135 -3.90 0.27 18.91
N ASP A 136 -3.89 0.83 17.71
CA ASP A 136 -5.09 0.95 16.86
C ASP A 136 -5.61 -0.41 16.40
N ALA A 137 -4.71 -1.30 15.95
CA ALA A 137 -5.08 -2.66 15.55
C ALA A 137 -5.64 -3.48 16.71
N ILE A 138 -5.00 -3.42 17.88
CA ILE A 138 -5.47 -4.10 19.09
C ILE A 138 -6.82 -3.55 19.54
N LYS A 139 -7.01 -2.22 19.51
CA LYS A 139 -8.30 -1.62 19.86
C LYS A 139 -9.41 -2.03 18.90
N ALA A 140 -9.11 -2.10 17.59
CA ALA A 140 -10.10 -2.42 16.57
C ALA A 140 -10.44 -3.92 16.47
N ARG A 141 -9.45 -4.81 16.65
CA ARG A 141 -9.55 -6.24 16.32
C ARG A 141 -9.03 -7.17 17.42
N GLY A 142 -8.48 -6.64 18.50
CA GLY A 142 -7.92 -7.41 19.61
C GLY A 142 -6.57 -8.08 19.30
N LYS A 143 -6.00 -7.84 18.12
CA LYS A 143 -4.71 -8.39 17.67
C LYS A 143 -3.95 -7.38 16.82
N PHE A 144 -2.63 -7.49 16.84
CA PHE A 144 -1.73 -6.74 15.97
C PHE A 144 -0.83 -7.71 15.20
N PHE A 145 -0.95 -7.74 13.87
CA PHE A 145 -0.19 -8.58 12.97
C PHE A 145 0.87 -7.76 12.24
N VAL A 146 2.14 -8.05 12.49
CA VAL A 146 3.25 -7.32 11.89
C VAL A 146 4.26 -8.25 11.21
N ALA A 147 4.67 -7.89 9.99
CA ALA A 147 5.81 -8.50 9.32
C ALA A 147 7.07 -7.66 9.53
N LEU A 148 8.05 -8.25 10.20
CA LEU A 148 9.36 -7.73 10.50
C LEU A 148 10.32 -7.83 9.30
N SER A 149 11.44 -7.11 9.39
CA SER A 149 12.45 -7.05 8.35
C SER A 149 13.85 -7.17 8.94
N GLY A 150 14.81 -7.56 8.12
CA GLY A 150 16.22 -7.59 8.49
C GLY A 150 16.96 -6.29 8.19
N GLY A 151 18.21 -6.22 8.63
CA GLY A 151 19.13 -5.13 8.31
C GLY A 151 19.37 -4.17 9.47
N SER A 152 20.20 -3.17 9.20
CA SER A 152 20.71 -2.28 10.23
C SER A 152 19.67 -1.26 10.72
N THR A 153 18.77 -0.77 9.85
CA THR A 153 17.70 0.16 10.25
C THR A 153 16.57 -0.52 11.05
N PRO A 154 16.07 -1.74 10.71
CA PRO A 154 15.19 -2.48 11.62
C PRO A 154 15.84 -2.83 12.95
N ARG A 155 17.15 -3.12 12.99
CA ARG A 155 17.87 -3.38 14.25
C ARG A 155 17.72 -2.21 15.22
N ASP A 156 17.98 -0.98 14.77
CA ASP A 156 17.88 0.19 15.63
C ASP A 156 16.43 0.41 16.12
N LEU A 157 15.44 0.19 15.24
CA LEU A 157 14.03 0.20 15.63
C LEU A 157 13.76 -0.83 16.74
N TYR A 158 14.26 -2.05 16.61
CA TYR A 158 14.08 -3.11 17.59
C TYR A 158 14.70 -2.78 18.94
N ASP A 159 15.90 -2.19 18.95
CA ASP A 159 16.53 -1.71 20.18
C ASP A 159 15.69 -0.60 20.85
N VAL A 160 15.06 0.30 20.08
CA VAL A 160 14.13 1.31 20.63
C VAL A 160 12.84 0.68 21.16
N LEU A 161 12.23 -0.25 20.42
CA LEU A 161 11.01 -0.94 20.85
C LEU A 161 11.21 -1.78 22.12
N ALA A 162 12.42 -2.27 22.35
CA ALA A 162 12.81 -3.01 23.55
C ALA A 162 13.05 -2.13 24.79
N THR A 163 13.02 -0.80 24.66
CA THR A 163 13.10 0.11 25.82
C THR A 163 11.85 0.00 26.69
N ALA A 164 11.95 0.33 27.99
CA ALA A 164 10.81 0.31 28.89
C ALA A 164 9.66 1.24 28.44
N GLU A 165 9.99 2.40 27.86
CA GLU A 165 9.02 3.35 27.35
C GLU A 165 8.18 2.75 26.21
N SER A 166 8.84 2.15 25.21
CA SER A 166 8.14 1.60 24.04
C SER A 166 7.49 0.24 24.33
N SER A 167 8.18 -0.63 25.07
CA SER A 167 7.70 -1.99 25.34
C SER A 167 6.48 -2.04 26.25
N HIS A 168 6.26 -1.02 27.09
CA HIS A 168 5.06 -0.91 27.94
C HIS A 168 3.91 -0.13 27.26
N ALA A 169 4.11 0.40 26.05
CA ALA A 169 3.12 1.25 25.40
C ALA A 169 1.92 0.47 24.82
N PHE A 170 2.02 -0.85 24.64
CA PHE A 170 0.90 -1.70 24.20
C PHE A 170 1.08 -3.15 24.72
N ASP A 171 0.01 -3.94 24.63
CA ASP A 171 -0.01 -5.33 25.10
C ASP A 171 0.61 -6.29 24.07
N TRP A 172 1.85 -6.72 24.32
CA TRP A 172 2.58 -7.68 23.48
C TRP A 172 1.92 -9.06 23.38
N SER A 173 1.05 -9.44 24.33
CA SER A 173 0.30 -10.71 24.23
C SER A 173 -0.69 -10.73 23.06
N ARG A 174 -1.03 -9.54 22.53
CA ARG A 174 -1.89 -9.37 21.35
C ARG A 174 -1.12 -9.20 20.05
N ALA A 175 0.19 -9.01 20.12
CA ALA A 175 1.04 -8.89 18.95
C ALA A 175 1.44 -10.26 18.43
N HIS A 176 1.43 -10.41 17.10
CA HIS A 176 1.91 -11.57 16.38
C HIS A 176 2.98 -11.13 15.36
N LEU A 177 4.16 -11.72 15.47
CA LEU A 177 5.33 -11.37 14.66
C LEU A 177 5.50 -12.36 13.53
N PHE A 178 5.69 -11.82 12.34
CA PHE A 178 5.97 -12.50 11.09
C PHE A 178 7.23 -11.86 10.46
N TRP A 179 7.69 -12.41 9.34
CA TRP A 179 8.77 -11.84 8.54
C TRP A 179 8.33 -11.61 7.10
N GLY A 180 8.72 -10.46 6.55
CA GLY A 180 8.56 -10.15 5.13
C GLY A 180 9.45 -11.00 4.25
N ASP A 181 10.66 -11.31 4.71
CA ASP A 181 11.61 -12.20 4.06
C ASP A 181 12.59 -12.83 5.07
N GLU A 182 13.30 -13.88 4.65
CA GLU A 182 14.34 -14.54 5.41
C GLU A 182 15.39 -15.20 4.49
N ARG A 183 16.57 -15.41 5.05
CA ARG A 183 17.72 -16.08 4.44
C ARG A 183 17.54 -17.58 4.62
N ALA A 184 17.86 -18.38 3.61
CA ALA A 184 17.79 -19.85 3.70
C ALA A 184 18.97 -20.42 4.52
N VAL A 185 19.01 -20.08 5.80
CA VAL A 185 20.07 -20.41 6.77
C VAL A 185 19.47 -20.80 8.12
N PRO A 186 20.23 -21.48 9.00
CA PRO A 186 19.79 -21.79 10.37
C PRO A 186 19.38 -20.56 11.19
N PRO A 187 18.46 -20.72 12.17
CA PRO A 187 17.91 -19.61 12.95
C PRO A 187 18.90 -18.93 13.91
N ASP A 188 20.07 -19.52 14.12
CA ASP A 188 21.19 -18.98 14.89
C ASP A 188 22.32 -18.42 14.00
N HIS A 189 22.18 -18.52 12.68
CA HIS A 189 23.12 -17.95 11.72
C HIS A 189 23.10 -16.41 11.78
N GLN A 190 24.27 -15.78 11.65
CA GLN A 190 24.41 -14.32 11.73
C GLN A 190 23.55 -13.55 10.72
N GLU A 191 23.28 -14.17 9.57
CA GLU A 191 22.42 -13.60 8.53
C GLU A 191 20.94 -13.91 8.70
N SER A 192 20.48 -14.58 9.77
CA SER A 192 19.04 -14.76 9.97
C SER A 192 18.38 -13.46 10.43
N ASN A 193 17.31 -13.06 9.74
CA ASN A 193 16.42 -11.98 10.16
C ASN A 193 15.70 -12.35 11.46
N TYR A 194 15.33 -13.62 11.64
CA TYR A 194 14.81 -14.13 12.91
C TYR A 194 15.81 -13.96 14.04
N ARG A 195 17.08 -14.35 13.84
CA ARG A 195 18.13 -14.14 14.86
C ARG A 195 18.25 -12.67 15.26
N LEU A 196 18.28 -11.77 14.26
CA LEU A 196 18.36 -10.33 14.51
C LEU A 196 17.23 -9.89 15.46
N ALA A 197 15.98 -10.16 15.09
CA ALA A 197 14.82 -9.80 15.90
C ALA A 197 14.80 -10.52 17.25
N ARG A 198 15.27 -11.77 17.33
CA ARG A 198 15.38 -12.51 18.58
C ARG A 198 16.31 -11.81 19.56
N ASP A 199 17.49 -11.45 19.10
CA ASP A 199 18.57 -10.91 19.92
C ASP A 199 18.32 -9.44 20.32
N THR A 200 17.57 -8.67 19.51
CA THR A 200 17.32 -7.25 19.76
C THR A 200 15.93 -6.91 20.28
N LEU A 201 14.91 -7.73 20.01
CA LEU A 201 13.52 -7.44 20.39
C LEU A 201 12.89 -8.57 21.21
N ILE A 202 12.73 -9.77 20.63
CA ILE A 202 11.85 -10.82 21.18
C ILE A 202 12.27 -11.24 22.59
N THR A 203 13.58 -11.31 22.85
CA THR A 203 14.10 -11.68 24.20
C THR A 203 13.98 -10.56 25.24
N ARG A 204 13.56 -9.37 24.84
CA ARG A 204 13.53 -8.15 25.68
C ARG A 204 12.12 -7.59 25.89
N VAL A 205 11.09 -8.19 25.28
CA VAL A 205 9.69 -7.78 25.41
C VAL A 205 8.81 -8.96 25.82
N PRO A 206 7.68 -8.74 26.53
CA PRO A 206 6.84 -9.81 27.06
C PRO A 206 5.92 -10.42 25.99
N ILE A 207 6.48 -10.80 24.83
CA ILE A 207 5.72 -11.47 23.76
C ILE A 207 5.68 -12.99 23.97
N PRO A 208 4.50 -13.63 23.91
CA PRO A 208 4.39 -15.08 23.92
C PRO A 208 5.07 -15.71 22.69
N LEU A 209 5.83 -16.80 22.87
CA LEU A 209 6.59 -17.41 21.78
C LEU A 209 5.68 -18.04 20.72
N GLU A 210 4.47 -18.47 21.08
CA GLU A 210 3.44 -18.95 20.15
C GLU A 210 2.95 -17.86 19.19
N ASN A 211 3.19 -16.58 19.51
CA ASN A 211 2.89 -15.46 18.64
C ASN A 211 4.05 -15.10 17.70
N VAL A 212 5.15 -15.85 17.72
CA VAL A 212 6.34 -15.63 16.88
C VAL A 212 6.39 -16.65 15.75
N HIS A 213 5.97 -16.22 14.56
CA HIS A 213 5.83 -17.06 13.37
C HIS A 213 7.04 -16.92 12.46
N ARG A 214 8.16 -17.57 12.81
CA ARG A 214 9.39 -17.46 12.00
C ARG A 214 9.33 -18.27 10.71
N ILE A 215 10.06 -17.80 9.70
CA ILE A 215 10.36 -18.60 8.52
C ILE A 215 11.42 -19.65 8.91
N LEU A 216 11.20 -20.91 8.55
CA LEU A 216 12.14 -22.01 8.82
C LEU A 216 13.25 -22.06 7.76
N GLY A 217 14.17 -21.08 7.81
CA GLY A 217 15.26 -20.92 6.85
C GLY A 217 16.22 -22.12 6.76
N GLU A 218 16.29 -22.95 7.80
CA GLU A 218 17.07 -24.18 7.84
C GLU A 218 16.54 -25.30 6.92
N ASN A 219 15.29 -25.21 6.47
CA ASN A 219 14.67 -26.21 5.61
C ASN A 219 15.02 -25.97 4.14
N LYS A 220 14.80 -27.00 3.30
CA LYS A 220 14.90 -26.83 1.83
C LYS A 220 14.02 -25.65 1.38
N PRO A 221 14.52 -24.71 0.56
CA PRO A 221 13.86 -23.43 0.30
C PRO A 221 12.37 -23.54 -0.07
N ASP A 222 12.03 -24.37 -1.06
CA ASP A 222 10.63 -24.54 -1.47
C ASP A 222 9.74 -25.15 -0.37
N ALA A 223 10.31 -26.04 0.46
CA ALA A 223 9.59 -26.61 1.60
C ALA A 223 9.39 -25.56 2.70
N ALA A 224 10.40 -24.72 2.96
CA ALA A 224 10.30 -23.61 3.91
C ALA A 224 9.23 -22.59 3.47
N ALA A 225 9.20 -22.22 2.19
CA ALA A 225 8.19 -21.31 1.63
C ALA A 225 6.77 -21.90 1.75
N ARG A 226 6.59 -23.20 1.43
CA ARG A 226 5.31 -23.89 1.61
C ARG A 226 4.86 -23.96 3.07
N ALA A 227 5.79 -24.27 3.97
CA ALA A 227 5.49 -24.33 5.40
C ALA A 227 5.07 -22.96 5.94
N TYR A 228 5.77 -21.90 5.55
CA TYR A 228 5.43 -20.55 5.98
C TYR A 228 4.10 -20.06 5.39
N GLU A 229 3.81 -20.36 4.12
CA GLU A 229 2.48 -20.11 3.55
C GLU A 229 1.37 -20.85 4.31
N LYS A 230 1.63 -22.10 4.74
CA LYS A 230 0.69 -22.82 5.59
C LYS A 230 0.47 -22.10 6.93
N THR A 231 1.54 -21.65 7.59
CA THR A 231 1.42 -20.86 8.83
C THR A 231 0.56 -19.62 8.63
N LEU A 232 0.76 -18.87 7.53
CA LEU A 232 -0.08 -17.71 7.21
C LEU A 232 -1.54 -18.11 7.01
N ARG A 233 -1.82 -19.21 6.32
CA ARG A 233 -3.20 -19.71 6.13
C ARG A 233 -3.86 -20.17 7.42
N ASP A 234 -3.09 -20.77 8.33
CA ASP A 234 -3.59 -21.20 9.63
C ASP A 234 -3.98 -19.98 10.49
N VAL A 235 -3.25 -18.87 10.40
CA VAL A 235 -3.50 -17.65 11.18
C VAL A 235 -4.57 -16.74 10.55
N PHE A 236 -4.48 -16.49 9.25
CA PHE A 236 -5.35 -15.52 8.55
C PHE A 236 -6.55 -16.17 7.84
N GLY A 237 -6.61 -17.50 7.80
CA GLY A 237 -7.56 -18.24 6.95
C GLY A 237 -7.07 -18.35 5.51
N SER A 238 -7.87 -19.02 4.65
CA SER A 238 -7.51 -19.29 3.24
C SER A 238 -8.44 -18.63 2.22
N SER A 239 -9.52 -17.97 2.66
CA SER A 239 -10.52 -17.37 1.78
C SER A 239 -10.12 -16.01 1.21
N ALA A 240 -9.14 -15.33 1.81
CA ALA A 240 -8.63 -14.05 1.39
C ALA A 240 -7.11 -13.97 1.59
N LEU A 241 -6.46 -12.97 0.98
CA LEU A 241 -5.05 -12.67 1.25
C LEU A 241 -4.87 -12.26 2.72
N PRO A 242 -3.74 -12.62 3.36
CA PRO A 242 -3.43 -12.15 4.70
C PRO A 242 -3.24 -10.63 4.65
N ARG A 243 -3.98 -9.92 5.51
CA ARG A 243 -3.89 -8.46 5.66
C ARG A 243 -3.15 -8.14 6.94
N PHE A 244 -1.87 -7.81 6.80
CA PHE A 244 -1.04 -7.33 7.90
C PHE A 244 -1.41 -5.91 8.30
N ASP A 245 -1.33 -5.62 9.58
CA ASP A 245 -1.53 -4.26 10.10
C ASP A 245 -0.31 -3.38 9.77
N LEU A 246 0.87 -3.98 9.82
CA LEU A 246 2.14 -3.35 9.48
C LEU A 246 3.09 -4.32 8.77
N ILE A 247 3.73 -3.87 7.70
CA ILE A 247 4.90 -4.53 7.11
C ILE A 247 6.07 -3.54 7.14
N LEU A 248 7.18 -3.95 7.75
CA LEU A 248 8.43 -3.22 7.72
C LEU A 248 9.21 -3.62 6.46
N LEU A 249 9.76 -2.64 5.75
CA LEU A 249 10.58 -2.86 4.56
C LEU A 249 11.87 -2.05 4.61
N GLY A 250 12.93 -2.61 4.03
CA GLY A 250 14.15 -1.89 3.70
C GLY A 250 14.24 -1.61 2.20
N LEU A 251 15.25 -0.83 1.81
CA LEU A 251 15.62 -0.63 0.40
C LEU A 251 17.10 -1.00 0.18
N GLY A 252 17.34 -1.87 -0.81
CA GLY A 252 18.66 -2.15 -1.35
C GLY A 252 19.20 -1.03 -2.22
N GLU A 253 20.51 -0.94 -2.38
CA GLU A 253 21.13 0.06 -3.30
C GLU A 253 20.78 -0.21 -4.77
N ASN A 254 20.41 -1.45 -5.10
CA ASN A 254 19.86 -1.85 -6.40
C ASN A 254 18.33 -1.80 -6.45
N GLY A 255 17.66 -1.12 -5.50
CA GLY A 255 16.20 -0.98 -5.49
C GLY A 255 15.40 -2.21 -5.04
N HIS A 256 16.07 -3.30 -4.60
CA HIS A 256 15.37 -4.44 -4.03
C HIS A 256 14.68 -4.07 -2.71
N THR A 257 13.59 -4.76 -2.39
CA THR A 257 12.94 -4.72 -1.07
C THR A 257 12.46 -6.12 -0.71
N ALA A 258 12.28 -6.42 0.58
CA ALA A 258 12.19 -7.81 1.05
C ALA A 258 13.33 -8.64 0.41
N SER A 259 13.02 -9.76 -0.24
CA SER A 259 13.95 -10.43 -1.15
C SER A 259 13.49 -10.40 -2.61
N TRP A 260 12.91 -9.28 -3.04
CA TRP A 260 12.54 -9.00 -4.43
C TRP A 260 13.71 -8.32 -5.14
N PHE A 261 14.61 -9.11 -5.72
CA PHE A 261 15.77 -8.60 -6.45
C PHE A 261 15.42 -8.21 -7.88
N PRO A 262 16.21 -7.32 -8.52
CA PRO A 262 16.04 -7.01 -9.94
C PRO A 262 15.97 -8.28 -10.79
N ASN A 263 15.03 -8.32 -11.73
CA ASN A 263 14.76 -9.44 -12.65
C ASN A 263 14.38 -10.79 -11.99
N SER A 264 14.18 -10.84 -10.68
CA SER A 264 13.83 -12.05 -9.94
C SER A 264 12.45 -12.62 -10.36
N ARG A 265 12.22 -13.91 -10.13
CA ARG A 265 10.98 -14.58 -10.58
C ARG A 265 9.80 -14.16 -9.73
N VAL A 266 10.05 -13.87 -8.44
CA VAL A 266 9.01 -13.46 -7.49
C VAL A 266 8.27 -12.19 -7.87
N LEU A 267 8.89 -11.29 -8.67
CA LEU A 267 8.24 -10.07 -9.18
C LEU A 267 6.98 -10.35 -10.01
N ARG A 268 6.88 -11.56 -10.59
CA ARG A 268 5.77 -12.01 -11.45
C ARG A 268 4.86 -13.03 -10.76
N GLU A 269 5.05 -13.31 -9.48
CA GLU A 269 4.24 -14.27 -8.74
C GLU A 269 2.81 -13.74 -8.56
N LYS A 270 1.82 -14.57 -8.93
CA LYS A 270 0.39 -14.21 -8.99
C LYS A 270 -0.52 -15.17 -8.22
N SER A 271 0.05 -16.14 -7.52
CA SER A 271 -0.71 -17.21 -6.86
C SER A 271 -0.19 -17.54 -5.46
N ARG A 272 1.12 -17.70 -5.30
CA ARG A 272 1.75 -18.07 -4.04
C ARG A 272 1.78 -16.87 -3.09
N TRP A 273 1.61 -17.11 -1.80
CA TRP A 273 1.75 -16.08 -0.76
C TRP A 273 3.21 -15.91 -0.36
N VAL A 274 3.97 -17.01 -0.44
CA VAL A 274 5.37 -17.09 -0.09
C VAL A 274 6.12 -17.81 -1.20
N ALA A 275 7.25 -17.25 -1.61
CA ALA A 275 8.14 -17.83 -2.61
C ALA A 275 9.53 -18.08 -2.04
N ALA A 276 10.19 -19.11 -2.57
CA ALA A 276 11.63 -19.24 -2.53
C ALA A 276 12.19 -18.75 -3.87
N ASP A 277 13.21 -17.90 -3.86
CA ASP A 277 13.86 -17.44 -5.08
C ASP A 277 15.38 -17.55 -4.95
N PHE A 278 16.04 -17.99 -6.01
CA PHE A 278 17.49 -18.10 -6.05
C PHE A 278 18.07 -16.81 -6.61
N VAL A 279 18.80 -16.08 -5.76
CA VAL A 279 19.39 -14.79 -6.12
C VAL A 279 20.81 -15.03 -6.62
N LYS A 280 20.97 -15.05 -7.95
CA LYS A 280 22.25 -15.35 -8.61
C LYS A 280 23.40 -14.46 -8.14
N GLU A 281 23.13 -13.16 -7.93
CA GLU A 281 24.14 -12.19 -7.48
C GLU A 281 24.69 -12.49 -6.08
N LEU A 282 23.91 -13.18 -5.25
CA LEU A 282 24.27 -13.55 -3.88
C LEU A 282 24.67 -15.03 -3.76
N ASP A 283 24.54 -15.80 -4.84
CA ASP A 283 24.68 -17.26 -4.86
C ASP A 283 23.90 -17.96 -3.73
N ALA A 284 22.69 -17.47 -3.44
CA ALA A 284 21.93 -17.89 -2.26
C ALA A 284 20.41 -17.87 -2.51
N TYR A 285 19.71 -18.75 -1.80
CA TYR A 285 18.25 -18.74 -1.74
C TYR A 285 17.73 -17.72 -0.73
N ARG A 286 16.63 -17.08 -1.08
CA ARG A 286 15.83 -16.22 -0.22
C ARG A 286 14.39 -16.71 -0.15
N LEU A 287 13.77 -16.50 1.01
CA LEU A 287 12.37 -16.80 1.27
C LEU A 287 11.66 -15.46 1.46
N THR A 288 10.53 -15.23 0.79
CA THR A 288 9.90 -13.90 0.81
C THR A 288 8.39 -13.99 0.67
N LEU A 289 7.69 -13.07 1.33
CA LEU A 289 6.32 -12.72 0.96
C LEU A 289 6.32 -12.19 -0.47
N THR A 290 5.28 -12.50 -1.22
CA THR A 290 5.14 -12.14 -2.63
C THR A 290 4.45 -10.77 -2.79
N PRO A 291 4.49 -10.15 -3.99
CA PRO A 291 3.80 -8.90 -4.24
C PRO A 291 2.32 -8.91 -3.89
N LEU A 292 1.66 -10.07 -3.99
CA LEU A 292 0.26 -10.23 -3.57
C LEU A 292 0.06 -9.93 -2.09
N VAL A 293 0.92 -10.51 -1.23
CA VAL A 293 0.77 -10.41 0.22
C VAL A 293 1.20 -9.04 0.72
N ILE A 294 2.35 -8.55 0.26
CA ILE A 294 2.87 -7.28 0.76
C ILE A 294 1.92 -6.12 0.40
N ASN A 295 1.37 -6.11 -0.83
CA ASN A 295 0.41 -5.09 -1.25
C ASN A 295 -1.00 -5.27 -0.65
N ALA A 296 -1.27 -6.35 0.08
CA ALA A 296 -2.52 -6.51 0.82
C ALA A 296 -2.49 -5.83 2.21
N ALA A 297 -1.32 -5.38 2.68
CA ALA A 297 -1.14 -4.79 4.00
C ALA A 297 -1.91 -3.46 4.19
N GLU A 298 -2.31 -3.19 5.43
CA GLU A 298 -2.94 -1.93 5.83
C GLU A 298 -1.90 -0.80 5.90
N ASN A 299 -0.72 -1.07 6.46
CA ASN A 299 0.39 -0.11 6.51
C ASN A 299 1.70 -0.77 6.08
N ILE A 300 2.48 -0.06 5.27
CA ILE A 300 3.84 -0.44 4.86
C ILE A 300 4.79 0.70 5.25
N LEU A 301 5.82 0.39 6.02
CA LEU A 301 6.80 1.36 6.49
C LEU A 301 8.19 1.00 5.97
N PHE A 302 8.71 1.83 5.08
CA PHE A 302 10.10 1.77 4.62
C PHE A 302 11.03 2.48 5.60
N LEU A 303 12.11 1.81 6.00
CA LEU A 303 13.15 2.33 6.90
C LEU A 303 14.48 2.44 6.15
N VAL A 304 14.80 3.63 5.64
CA VAL A 304 15.93 3.82 4.73
C VAL A 304 16.91 4.86 5.26
N ALA A 305 18.17 4.45 5.44
CA ALA A 305 19.26 5.32 5.86
C ALA A 305 20.55 5.04 5.08
N GLY A 306 21.37 6.08 4.97
CA GLY A 306 22.68 6.07 4.31
C GLY A 306 22.64 6.62 2.88
N VAL A 307 23.67 7.40 2.54
CA VAL A 307 23.84 8.03 1.22
C VAL A 307 23.82 7.04 0.05
N GLY A 308 24.33 5.81 0.24
CA GLY A 308 24.32 4.76 -0.78
C GLY A 308 22.91 4.37 -1.26
N LYS A 309 21.88 4.66 -0.45
CA LYS A 309 20.47 4.41 -0.79
C LYS A 309 19.86 5.48 -1.68
N ALA A 310 20.44 6.69 -1.73
CA ALA A 310 19.82 7.83 -2.38
C ALA A 310 19.49 7.62 -3.87
N PRO A 311 20.35 6.98 -4.69
CA PRO A 311 20.01 6.68 -6.08
C PRO A 311 18.78 5.76 -6.20
N ALA A 312 18.71 4.71 -5.38
CA ALA A 312 17.59 3.77 -5.37
C ALA A 312 16.30 4.43 -4.86
N VAL A 313 16.39 5.30 -3.84
CA VAL A 313 15.25 6.08 -3.34
C VAL A 313 14.69 6.97 -4.45
N ARG A 314 15.54 7.76 -5.12
CA ARG A 314 15.12 8.61 -6.24
C ARG A 314 14.51 7.80 -7.37
N ALA A 315 15.18 6.72 -7.80
CA ALA A 315 14.69 5.89 -8.90
C ALA A 315 13.33 5.24 -8.58
N THR A 316 13.14 4.78 -7.33
CA THR A 316 11.89 4.16 -6.90
C THR A 316 10.76 5.16 -6.80
N LEU A 317 10.99 6.33 -6.19
CA LEU A 317 9.94 7.31 -5.88
C LEU A 317 9.66 8.33 -6.98
N ARG A 318 10.60 8.54 -7.89
CA ARG A 318 10.56 9.62 -8.91
C ARG A 318 11.01 9.16 -10.30
N GLY A 319 11.59 7.98 -10.43
CA GLY A 319 11.99 7.44 -11.73
C GLY A 319 10.84 6.82 -12.50
N ASP A 320 11.06 6.56 -13.79
CA ASP A 320 10.12 5.84 -14.64
C ASP A 320 9.79 4.45 -14.07
N ALA A 321 8.57 3.98 -14.34
CA ALA A 321 8.11 2.66 -13.95
C ALA A 321 8.92 1.56 -14.65
N ARG A 322 9.92 1.02 -13.93
CA ARG A 322 10.80 -0.08 -14.32
C ARG A 322 10.93 -1.07 -13.15
N PRO A 323 9.83 -1.74 -12.76
CA PRO A 323 9.82 -2.64 -11.60
C PRO A 323 10.76 -3.85 -11.73
N SER A 324 11.18 -4.21 -12.95
CA SER A 324 12.23 -5.22 -13.17
C SER A 324 13.60 -4.74 -12.71
N ASP A 325 13.88 -3.43 -12.79
CA ASP A 325 15.14 -2.80 -12.39
C ASP A 325 15.08 -2.30 -10.94
N PHE A 326 13.92 -1.76 -10.53
CA PHE A 326 13.65 -1.23 -9.19
C PHE A 326 12.43 -1.91 -8.57
N PRO A 327 12.57 -3.13 -8.03
CA PRO A 327 11.47 -3.93 -7.49
C PRO A 327 10.60 -3.23 -6.44
N ALA A 328 11.16 -2.32 -5.64
CA ALA A 328 10.38 -1.55 -4.67
C ALA A 328 9.27 -0.69 -5.30
N GLN A 329 9.32 -0.41 -6.61
CA GLN A 329 8.23 0.26 -7.34
C GLN A 329 6.94 -0.59 -7.40
N LEU A 330 7.02 -1.91 -7.16
CA LEU A 330 5.86 -2.79 -7.07
C LEU A 330 5.08 -2.64 -5.75
N ILE A 331 5.58 -1.85 -4.79
CA ILE A 331 4.86 -1.55 -3.56
C ILE A 331 3.82 -0.47 -3.84
N GLN A 332 2.62 -0.92 -4.18
CA GLN A 332 1.45 -0.12 -4.50
C GLN A 332 0.19 -0.78 -3.89
N PRO A 333 0.05 -0.77 -2.56
CA PRO A 333 -1.12 -1.36 -1.91
C PRO A 333 -2.38 -0.55 -2.29
N PRO A 334 -3.39 -1.13 -2.95
CA PRO A 334 -4.54 -0.37 -3.45
C PRO A 334 -5.43 0.20 -2.34
N ASN A 335 -5.40 -0.39 -1.14
CA ASN A 335 -6.17 0.03 0.03
C ASN A 335 -5.29 0.10 1.30
N GLY A 336 -3.99 0.41 1.13
CA GLY A 336 -3.03 0.49 2.22
C GLY A 336 -2.24 1.80 2.18
N ASN A 337 -1.65 2.15 3.32
CA ASN A 337 -0.79 3.32 3.46
C ASN A 337 0.66 2.92 3.26
N VAL A 338 1.42 3.69 2.48
CA VAL A 338 2.88 3.52 2.35
C VAL A 338 3.55 4.74 2.94
N VAL A 339 4.47 4.51 3.86
CA VAL A 339 5.29 5.55 4.48
C VAL A 339 6.77 5.25 4.20
N TRP A 340 7.48 6.23 3.66
CA TRP A 340 8.93 6.18 3.51
C TRP A 340 9.57 7.05 4.56
N LEU A 341 10.14 6.41 5.58
CA LEU A 341 10.92 7.07 6.59
C LEU A 341 12.39 7.08 6.15
N LEU A 342 12.84 8.27 5.74
CA LEU A 342 14.12 8.49 5.09
C LEU A 342 15.03 9.32 5.99
N GLU A 343 16.19 8.78 6.34
CA GLU A 343 17.25 9.61 6.89
C GLU A 343 17.79 10.58 5.82
N LYS A 344 18.27 11.75 6.26
CA LYS A 344 18.64 12.88 5.41
C LYS A 344 19.51 12.46 4.22
N ASP A 345 20.54 11.66 4.44
CA ASP A 345 21.47 11.25 3.39
C ASP A 345 20.81 10.30 2.37
N ALA A 346 19.94 9.39 2.83
CA ALA A 346 19.16 8.53 1.94
C ALA A 346 18.16 9.30 1.06
N ALA A 347 17.75 10.50 1.46
CA ALA A 347 16.86 11.36 0.68
C ALA A 347 17.59 12.47 -0.10
N SER A 348 18.92 12.47 -0.12
CA SER A 348 19.75 13.57 -0.67
C SER A 348 19.51 13.87 -2.15
N LEU A 349 18.99 12.91 -2.91
CA LEU A 349 18.69 13.05 -4.35
C LEU A 349 17.19 13.31 -4.65
N LEU A 350 16.36 13.55 -3.65
CA LEU A 350 14.97 13.96 -3.84
C LEU A 350 14.88 15.49 -3.95
N GLU A 351 14.64 15.97 -5.17
CA GLU A 351 14.67 17.39 -5.60
C GLU A 351 13.67 18.30 -4.83
N ASP A 352 12.60 17.73 -4.26
CA ASP A 352 11.54 18.46 -3.52
C ASP A 352 11.92 18.88 -2.07
N TRP A 353 13.21 19.07 -1.76
CA TRP A 353 13.68 19.52 -0.44
C TRP A 353 14.19 20.96 -0.49
N THR A 354 13.31 21.89 -0.85
CA THR A 354 13.43 23.22 -0.28
C THR A 354 12.97 23.14 1.16
N SER A 355 13.93 23.30 2.07
CA SER A 355 13.75 23.30 3.52
C SER A 355 12.55 24.15 3.94
N HIS A 356 11.43 23.50 4.26
CA HIS A 356 10.43 24.06 5.19
C HIS A 356 10.79 23.69 6.63
N ALA A 357 12.10 23.65 6.92
CA ALA A 357 12.56 23.76 8.29
C ALA A 357 12.34 25.22 8.70
N ASN A 358 11.55 25.42 9.75
CA ASN A 358 11.09 26.67 10.37
C ASN A 358 9.79 27.24 9.79
N ARG A 359 8.64 26.71 10.22
CA ARG A 359 7.56 27.51 10.82
C ARG A 359 6.91 26.75 11.97
#